data_AF-A0A0A3J9Y1-F1
#
_entry.id   AF-A0A0A3J9Y1-F1
#
_cell.length_a   1.000
_cell.length_b   1.000
_cell.length_c   1.000
_cell.angle_alpha   90.00
_cell.angle_beta   90.00
_cell.angle_gamma   90.00
#
_symmetry.space_group_name_H-M   'P 1'
#
loop_
_entity.id
_entity.type
_entity.pdbx_description
1 polymer ?
#
loop_
_entity_poly.entity_id
_entity_poly.type
_entity_poly.pdbx_seq_one_letter_code
_entity_poly.pdbx_strand_id
1 'polypeptide(L)'
;MIFKRKEGFRFSFGEPLDAGFVVMIDGKPIGTRESRLACKVLDVSPRGMKMMTEADLSSYINKVLQLEISFTLDHTEIRGIGEIVWSKKFGSGYQYGIVFYNQPGVESLIISELKARRRKETFGSKNQG
;
A
#
# COMPACT_ATOMS: atom_id res chain seq x y z
N MET A 1 -20.01 8.59 -13.50
CA MET A 1 -20.25 7.21 -13.01
C MET A 1 -19.64 7.07 -11.62
N ILE A 2 -20.45 6.83 -10.60
CA ILE A 2 -19.98 6.59 -9.24
C ILE A 2 -19.53 5.13 -9.19
N PHE A 3 -18.22 4.87 -9.20
CA PHE A 3 -17.69 3.53 -8.99
C PHE A 3 -18.12 3.05 -7.60
N LYS A 4 -19.20 2.27 -7.53
CA LYS A 4 -19.55 1.50 -6.33
C LYS A 4 -18.42 0.50 -6.09
N ARG A 5 -17.44 0.88 -5.27
CA ARG A 5 -16.38 -0.01 -4.82
C ARG A 5 -17.03 -1.19 -4.10
N LYS A 6 -17.08 -2.35 -4.75
CA LYS A 6 -17.07 -3.65 -4.07
C LYS A 6 -15.68 -3.90 -3.49
N GLU A 7 -15.10 -2.94 -2.76
CA GLU A 7 -13.84 -3.19 -2.05
C GLU A 7 -14.16 -3.94 -0.78
N GLY A 8 -13.36 -4.97 -0.49
CA GLY A 8 -13.36 -5.62 0.81
C GLY A 8 -12.99 -4.63 1.93
N PHE A 9 -13.09 -5.10 3.17
CA PHE A 9 -12.68 -4.38 4.36
C PHE A 9 -11.28 -3.75 4.20
N ARG A 10 -11.13 -2.48 4.60
CA ARG A 10 -9.82 -1.83 4.76
C ARG A 10 -9.34 -2.06 6.19
N PHE A 11 -8.07 -2.39 6.35
CA PHE A 11 -7.42 -2.48 7.64
C PHE A 11 -6.56 -1.22 7.84
N SER A 12 -6.92 -0.43 8.85
CA SER A 12 -6.11 0.70 9.31
C SER A 12 -5.13 0.20 10.36
N PHE A 13 -3.89 0.63 10.25
CA PHE A 13 -2.89 0.32 11.27
C PHE A 13 -3.01 1.30 12.44
N GLY A 14 -2.80 0.83 13.67
CA GLY A 14 -2.69 1.71 14.83
C GLY A 14 -1.51 2.68 14.71
N GLU A 15 -0.40 2.18 14.14
CA GLU A 15 0.75 2.97 13.72
C GLU A 15 1.02 2.73 12.23
N PRO A 16 1.33 3.77 11.43
CA PRO A 16 1.66 3.61 10.02
C PRO A 16 2.82 2.63 9.79
N LEU A 17 2.65 1.72 8.83
CA LEU A 17 3.62 0.68 8.51
C LEU A 17 4.74 1.23 7.61
N ASP A 18 5.99 0.91 7.92
CA ASP A 18 7.12 1.18 7.03
C ASP A 18 7.02 0.44 5.70
N ALA A 19 7.26 1.18 4.62
CA ALA A 19 7.23 0.65 3.26
C ALA A 19 8.21 1.39 2.36
N GLY A 20 8.45 0.80 1.19
CA GLY A 20 9.21 1.43 0.12
C GLY A 20 8.47 1.34 -1.20
N PHE A 21 8.80 2.23 -2.13
CA PHE A 21 8.29 2.14 -3.49
C PHE A 21 9.33 2.54 -4.53
N VAL A 22 9.15 2.04 -5.74
CA VAL A 22 9.87 2.47 -6.94
C VAL A 22 8.87 3.07 -7.91
N VAL A 23 9.21 4.22 -8.48
CA VAL A 23 8.39 4.84 -9.52
C VAL A 23 8.66 4.14 -10.85
N MET A 24 7.59 3.74 -11.53
CA MET A 24 7.61 3.03 -12.80
C MET A 24 6.94 3.89 -13.87
N ILE A 25 7.58 4.04 -15.03
CA ILE A 25 7.02 4.68 -16.23
C ILE A 25 7.04 3.64 -17.35
N ASP A 26 5.88 3.39 -17.97
CA ASP A 26 5.73 2.37 -19.02
C ASP A 26 6.30 0.99 -18.60
N GLY A 27 6.05 0.61 -17.35
CA GLY A 27 6.52 -0.66 -16.77
C GLY A 27 8.03 -0.73 -16.47
N LYS A 28 8.78 0.38 -16.60
CA LYS A 28 10.21 0.45 -16.30
C LYS A 28 10.51 1.36 -15.11
N PRO A 29 11.42 0.97 -14.19
CA PRO A 29 11.78 1.81 -13.06
C PRO A 29 12.52 3.06 -13.53
N ILE A 30 12.16 4.23 -12.98
CA ILE A 30 12.98 5.44 -13.15
C ILE A 30 14.12 5.41 -12.12
N GLY A 31 15.27 4.86 -12.53
CA GLY A 31 16.43 4.65 -11.68
C GLY A 31 16.71 3.17 -11.42
N THR A 32 17.62 2.88 -10.48
CA THR A 32 17.89 1.49 -10.09
C THR A 32 16.79 0.99 -9.17
N ARG A 33 16.43 -0.30 -9.24
CA ARG A 33 15.48 -0.91 -8.29
C ARG A 33 15.93 -0.81 -6.84
N GLU A 34 17.22 -0.60 -6.61
CA GLU A 34 17.83 -0.39 -5.30
C GLU A 34 17.51 1.02 -4.73
N SER A 35 17.13 1.97 -5.59
CA SER A 35 16.76 3.34 -5.21
C SER A 35 15.30 3.45 -4.73
N ARG A 36 14.91 2.61 -3.76
CA ARG A 36 13.55 2.66 -3.19
C ARG A 36 13.36 3.95 -2.39
N LEU A 37 12.25 4.63 -2.65
CA LEU A 37 11.79 5.77 -1.87
C LEU A 37 11.01 5.28 -0.66
N ALA A 38 11.28 5.85 0.50
CA ALA A 38 10.58 5.52 1.74
C ALA A 38 9.15 6.08 1.72
N CYS A 39 8.22 5.29 2.27
CA CYS A 39 6.86 5.72 2.53
C CYS A 39 6.30 5.01 3.78
N LYS A 40 5.13 5.46 4.23
CA LYS A 40 4.35 4.81 5.28
C LYS A 40 2.99 4.40 4.76
N VAL A 41 2.55 3.18 5.05
CA VAL A 41 1.19 2.70 4.73
C VAL A 41 0.27 3.01 5.90
N LEU A 42 -0.79 3.76 5.63
CA LEU A 42 -1.79 4.19 6.61
C LEU A 42 -2.93 3.17 6.75
N ASP A 43 -3.37 2.62 5.63
CA ASP A 43 -4.35 1.55 5.58
C ASP A 43 -4.16 0.70 4.31
N VAL A 44 -4.59 -0.57 4.37
CA VAL A 44 -4.49 -1.52 3.26
C VAL A 44 -5.79 -2.30 3.08
N SER A 45 -6.07 -2.69 1.84
CA SER A 45 -7.10 -3.62 1.42
C SER A 45 -6.52 -4.54 0.35
N PRO A 46 -7.18 -5.66 -0.01
CA PRO A 46 -6.68 -6.53 -1.07
C PRO A 46 -6.41 -5.78 -2.38
N ARG A 47 -7.22 -4.76 -2.69
CA ARG A 47 -7.21 -4.05 -3.98
C ARG A 47 -6.53 -2.69 -3.95
N GLY A 48 -5.90 -2.31 -2.85
CA GLY A 48 -5.28 -1.01 -2.76
C GLY A 48 -4.95 -0.58 -1.36
N MET A 49 -4.35 0.60 -1.24
CA MET A 49 -3.87 1.13 0.02
C MET A 49 -3.96 2.65 0.06
N LYS A 50 -3.76 3.19 1.27
CA LYS A 50 -3.44 4.59 1.47
C LYS A 50 -2.02 4.66 2.00
N MET A 51 -1.17 5.44 1.35
CA MET A 51 0.20 5.68 1.81
C MET A 51 0.47 7.17 2.00
N MET A 52 1.54 7.48 2.71
CA MET A 52 2.12 8.82 2.80
C MET A 52 3.62 8.82 2.55
N THR A 53 4.12 9.87 1.92
CA THR A 53 5.55 10.11 1.68
C THR A 53 5.80 11.60 1.54
N GLU A 54 7.03 12.04 1.77
CA GLU A 54 7.44 13.43 1.52
C GLU A 54 7.60 13.72 0.02
N ALA A 55 7.75 12.68 -0.80
CA ALA A 55 7.87 12.81 -2.24
C ALA A 55 6.58 13.37 -2.88
N ASP A 56 6.73 14.44 -3.65
CA ASP A 56 5.66 14.97 -4.48
C ASP A 56 5.55 14.18 -5.79
N LEU A 57 4.56 13.29 -5.84
CA LEU A 57 4.18 12.48 -6.99
C LEU A 57 2.99 13.09 -7.73
N SER A 58 2.49 14.25 -7.30
CA SER A 58 1.25 14.84 -7.85
C SER A 58 1.38 15.23 -9.32
N SER A 59 2.58 15.62 -9.75
CA SER A 59 2.92 15.95 -11.15
C SER A 59 2.86 14.75 -12.11
N TYR A 60 2.68 13.55 -11.57
CA TYR A 60 2.59 12.29 -12.32
C TYR A 60 1.19 11.67 -12.32
N ILE A 61 0.22 12.29 -11.63
CA ILE A 61 -1.18 11.84 -11.65
C ILE A 61 -1.72 11.96 -13.07
N ASN A 62 -2.41 10.92 -13.55
CA ASN A 62 -2.91 10.76 -14.93
C ASN A 62 -1.86 10.49 -16.02
N LYS A 63 -0.60 10.26 -15.67
CA LYS A 63 0.40 9.67 -16.59
C LYS A 63 0.40 8.15 -16.46
N VAL A 64 1.09 7.44 -17.35
CA VAL A 64 1.34 5.98 -17.27
C VAL A 64 2.32 5.65 -16.13
N LEU A 65 2.07 6.23 -14.96
CA LEU A 65 2.89 6.13 -13.78
C LEU A 65 2.30 5.06 -12.88
N GLN A 66 3.10 4.03 -12.65
CA GLN A 66 2.81 2.96 -11.70
C GLN A 66 3.84 3.02 -10.57
N LEU A 67 3.47 2.51 -9.41
CA LEU A 67 4.37 2.37 -8.28
C LEU A 67 4.56 0.88 -8.00
N GLU A 68 5.80 0.39 -8.03
CA GLU A 68 6.12 -0.91 -7.47
C GLU A 68 6.33 -0.72 -5.96
N ILE A 69 5.38 -1.17 -5.14
CA ILE A 69 5.35 -0.94 -3.69
C ILE A 69 5.73 -2.22 -2.97
N SER A 70 6.60 -2.11 -1.97
CA SER A 70 7.05 -3.21 -1.11
C SER A 70 6.79 -2.90 0.36
N PHE A 71 6.10 -3.80 1.07
CA PHE A 71 5.76 -3.66 2.49
C PHE A 71 5.53 -5.02 3.14
N THR A 72 5.67 -5.12 4.46
CA THR A 72 5.47 -6.37 5.22
C THR A 72 4.38 -6.21 6.27
N LEU A 73 3.30 -6.99 6.19
CA LEU A 73 2.17 -6.88 7.13
C LEU A 73 2.39 -7.64 8.44
N ASP A 74 2.99 -8.82 8.37
CA ASP A 74 3.30 -9.68 9.51
C ASP A 74 4.67 -10.37 9.32
N HIS A 75 4.82 -11.19 8.28
CA HIS A 75 6.07 -11.93 8.02
C HIS A 75 6.56 -11.83 6.59
N THR A 76 5.63 -11.78 5.62
CA THR A 76 5.98 -11.91 4.21
C THR A 76 6.03 -10.53 3.56
N GLU A 77 7.12 -10.24 2.84
CA GLU A 77 7.19 -9.04 2.01
C GLU A 77 6.19 -9.16 0.86
N ILE A 78 5.31 -8.18 0.76
CA ILE A 78 4.32 -8.04 -0.29
C ILE A 78 4.86 -7.02 -1.29
N ARG A 79 4.92 -7.41 -2.56
CA ARG A 79 5.27 -6.53 -3.67
C ARG A 79 4.11 -6.41 -4.65
N GLY A 80 3.61 -5.21 -4.87
CA GLY A 80 2.48 -4.95 -5.76
C GLY A 80 2.69 -3.72 -6.64
N ILE A 81 2.13 -3.76 -7.85
CA ILE A 81 2.15 -2.65 -8.80
C ILE A 81 0.85 -1.86 -8.65
N GLY A 82 0.93 -0.60 -8.25
CA GLY A 82 -0.23 0.23 -7.96
C GLY A 82 -0.30 1.50 -8.82
N GLU A 83 -1.51 1.93 -9.13
CA GLU A 83 -1.77 3.23 -9.76
C GLU A 83 -2.30 4.24 -8.75
N ILE A 84 -1.82 5.48 -8.83
CA ILE A 84 -2.28 6.58 -7.99
C ILE A 84 -3.65 7.04 -8.51
N VAL A 85 -4.69 6.97 -7.67
CA VAL A 85 -6.05 7.40 -8.04
C VAL A 85 -6.46 8.73 -7.43
N TRP A 86 -5.77 9.17 -6.37
CA TRP A 86 -5.92 10.51 -5.80
C TRP A 86 -4.67 10.87 -4.99
N SER A 87 -4.45 12.18 -4.82
CA SER A 87 -3.45 12.73 -3.89
C SER A 87 -4.05 13.81 -3.00
N LYS A 88 -3.42 14.03 -1.85
CA LYS A 88 -3.77 15.11 -0.92
C LYS A 88 -2.51 15.58 -0.19
N LYS A 89 -2.27 16.89 -0.15
CA LYS A 89 -1.21 17.47 0.69
C LYS A 89 -1.49 17.20 2.17
N PHE A 90 -0.47 16.79 2.92
CA PHE A 90 -0.60 16.43 4.34
C PHE A 90 0.70 16.73 5.09
N GLY A 91 0.68 17.76 5.95
CA GLY A 91 1.89 18.24 6.63
C GLY A 91 2.95 18.71 5.64
N SER A 92 4.19 18.26 5.84
CA SER A 92 5.33 18.47 4.93
C SER A 92 5.30 17.58 3.67
N GLY A 93 4.43 16.58 3.62
CA GLY A 93 4.38 15.60 2.53
C GLY A 93 3.00 15.45 1.91
N TYR A 94 2.75 14.25 1.40
CA TYR A 94 1.56 13.92 0.61
C TYR A 94 1.01 12.56 0.99
N GLN A 95 -0.31 12.44 0.92
CA GLN A 95 -1.05 11.19 0.97
C GLN A 95 -1.50 10.79 -0.42
N TYR A 96 -1.45 9.50 -0.70
CA TYR A 96 -1.88 8.92 -1.96
C TYR A 96 -2.81 7.74 -1.74
N GLY A 97 -3.88 7.70 -2.53
CA GLY A 97 -4.69 6.51 -2.70
C GLY A 97 -4.20 5.70 -3.87
N ILE A 98 -3.98 4.42 -3.65
CA ILE A 98 -3.39 3.52 -4.64
C ILE A 98 -4.33 2.34 -4.87
N VAL A 99 -4.47 1.96 -6.13
CA VAL A 99 -5.24 0.77 -6.54
C VAL A 99 -4.32 -0.25 -7.20
N PHE A 100 -4.44 -1.51 -6.78
CA PHE A 100 -3.81 -2.66 -7.41
C PHE A 100 -4.79 -3.25 -8.42
N TYR A 101 -4.42 -3.23 -9.71
CA TYR A 101 -5.21 -3.86 -10.77
C TYR A 101 -4.68 -5.25 -11.09
N ASN A 102 -5.60 -6.21 -11.23
CA ASN A 102 -5.37 -7.56 -11.76
C ASN A 102 -4.19 -8.34 -11.14
N GLN A 103 -4.03 -8.27 -9.81
CA GLN A 103 -2.96 -8.95 -9.08
C GLN A 103 -3.51 -9.92 -8.01
N PRO A 104 -4.11 -11.06 -8.42
CA PRO A 104 -4.74 -12.00 -7.49
C PRO A 104 -3.75 -12.60 -6.48
N GLY A 105 -2.47 -12.74 -6.85
CA GLY A 105 -1.42 -13.17 -5.92
C GLY A 105 -1.18 -12.17 -4.79
N VAL A 106 -1.13 -10.87 -5.11
CA VAL A 106 -1.00 -9.78 -4.13
C VAL A 106 -2.25 -9.71 -3.25
N GLU A 107 -3.43 -9.80 -3.85
CA GLU A 107 -4.70 -9.83 -3.13
C GLU A 107 -4.74 -10.97 -2.10
N SER A 108 -4.41 -12.20 -2.54
CA SER A 108 -4.39 -13.38 -1.67
C SER A 108 -3.38 -13.23 -0.53
N LEU A 109 -2.20 -12.68 -0.82
CA LEU A 109 -1.14 -12.50 0.17
C LEU A 109 -1.49 -11.44 1.23
N ILE A 110 -2.10 -10.32 0.81
CA ILE A 110 -2.64 -9.32 1.73
C ILE A 110 -3.69 -9.96 2.64
N ILE A 111 -4.63 -10.74 2.09
CA ILE A 111 -5.68 -11.40 2.87
C ILE A 111 -5.08 -12.39 3.88
N SER A 112 -4.10 -13.20 3.47
CA SER A 112 -3.50 -14.19 4.36
C SER A 112 -2.74 -13.54 5.52
N GLU A 113 -1.95 -12.50 5.23
CA GLU A 113 -1.16 -11.79 6.24
C GLU A 113 -2.06 -11.02 7.23
N LEU A 114 -3.12 -10.34 6.73
CA LEU A 114 -4.10 -9.68 7.61
C LEU A 114 -4.80 -10.67 8.55
N LYS A 115 -5.17 -11.85 8.04
CA LYS A 115 -5.75 -12.92 8.86
C LYS A 115 -4.76 -13.44 9.90
N ALA A 116 -3.49 -13.60 9.52
CA ALA A 116 -2.44 -14.07 10.43
C ALA A 116 -2.22 -13.09 11.58
N ARG A 117 -2.07 -11.80 11.25
CA ARG A 117 -1.97 -10.71 12.22
C ARG A 117 -3.16 -10.66 13.17
N ARG A 118 -4.38 -10.74 12.64
CA ARG A 118 -5.60 -10.69 13.47
C ARG A 118 -5.71 -11.85 14.45
N ARG A 119 -5.29 -13.05 14.04
CA ARG A 119 -5.22 -14.20 14.96
C ARG A 119 -4.26 -13.90 16.11
N LYS A 120 -3.04 -13.43 15.82
CA LYS A 120 -2.05 -13.10 16.86
C LYS A 120 -2.56 -12.05 17.86
N GLU A 121 -3.19 -10.99 17.37
CA GLU A 121 -3.81 -9.96 18.24
C GLU A 121 -4.87 -10.57 19.17
N THR A 122 -5.70 -11.49 18.67
CA THR A 122 -6.79 -12.09 19.45
C THR A 122 -6.29 -13.14 20.45
N PHE A 123 -5.24 -13.90 20.12
CA PHE A 123 -4.65 -14.91 21.00
C PHE A 123 -3.65 -14.35 22.01
N GLY A 124 -2.95 -13.25 21.67
CA GLY A 124 -2.04 -12.55 22.59
C GLY A 124 -2.75 -11.84 23.74
N SER A 125 -4.01 -11.44 23.56
CA SER A 125 -4.82 -10.80 24.61
C SER A 125 -5.43 -11.77 25.64
N LYS A 126 -5.25 -13.10 25.52
CA LYS A 126 -5.86 -14.09 26.43
C LYS A 126 -4.97 -14.57 27.58
N ASN A 127 -3.71 -14.12 27.68
CA ASN A 127 -2.76 -14.57 28.73
C ASN A 127 -2.40 -13.49 29.77
N GLN A 128 -3.28 -12.51 30.02
CA GLN A 128 -3.10 -11.53 31.11
C GLN A 128 -4.35 -11.41 31.99
N GLY A 129 -4.87 -12.53 32.47
CA GLY A 129 -5.96 -12.59 33.46
C GLY A 129 -5.74 -13.76 34.41
#